data_AF-A0A353UEW6-F1
#
_entry.id   AF-A0A353UEW6-F1
#
_cell.length_a   1.000
_cell.length_b   1.000
_cell.length_c   1.000
_cell.angle_alpha   90.00
_cell.angle_beta   90.00
_cell.angle_gamma   90.00
#
_symmetry.space_group_name_H-M   'P 1'
#
loop_
_entity.id
_entity.type
_entity.pdbx_description
1 polymer ?
#
loop_
_entity_poly.entity_id
_entity_poly.type
_entity_poly.pdbx_seq_one_letter_code
_entity_poly.pdbx_strand_id
1 'polypeptide(L)'
;MDIISLPVEIDMKKIDGRYRLVMIASERAKELSMGVKTKIQTKSKKVTAIAIEEAALGKLEFLVGEEAIKAKEEAKKFDYRRLLEEKKREATPEELTELEKDLKVYLHEKETVDKKALEELFGEKQEEGIEE
;
A
#
# COMPACT_ATOMS: atom_id res chain seq x y z
N MET A 1 22.33 26.80 0.57
CA MET A 1 23.40 26.06 -0.14
C MET A 1 22.74 24.77 -0.61
N ASP A 2 22.79 24.47 -1.90
CA ASP A 2 22.04 23.35 -2.51
C ASP A 2 22.82 22.05 -2.25
N ILE A 3 22.25 21.07 -1.53
CA ILE A 3 22.96 19.82 -1.20
C ILE A 3 23.37 19.02 -2.45
N ILE A 4 22.71 19.27 -3.58
CA ILE A 4 22.98 18.62 -4.87
C ILE A 4 24.37 18.99 -5.43
N SER A 5 24.97 20.12 -4.99
CA SER A 5 26.31 20.51 -5.43
C SER A 5 27.46 19.98 -4.56
N LEU A 6 27.16 19.27 -3.46
CA LEU A 6 28.15 18.73 -2.53
C LEU A 6 28.01 17.21 -2.41
N PRO A 7 29.11 16.49 -2.11
CA PRO A 7 29.01 15.07 -1.76
C PRO A 7 28.08 14.88 -0.57
N VAL A 8 27.14 13.94 -0.69
CA VAL A 8 26.25 13.58 0.42
C VAL A 8 27.02 12.68 1.38
N GLU A 9 27.23 13.16 2.60
CA GLU A 9 27.79 12.36 3.68
C GLU A 9 26.68 11.56 4.36
N ILE A 10 26.87 10.25 4.45
CA ILE A 10 25.88 9.31 5.00
C ILE A 10 26.48 8.62 6.21
N ASP A 11 25.73 8.61 7.31
CA ASP A 11 26.05 7.75 8.44
C ASP A 11 25.69 6.30 8.10
N MET A 12 26.71 5.50 7.81
CA MET A 12 26.58 4.08 7.44
C MET A 12 25.97 3.21 8.56
N LYS A 13 25.89 3.72 9.80
CA LYS A 13 25.18 3.02 10.89
C LYS A 13 23.67 3.16 10.78
N LYS A 14 23.20 4.27 10.20
CA LYS A 14 21.76 4.56 10.05
C LYS A 14 21.24 4.09 8.70
N ILE A 15 22.01 4.28 7.64
CA ILE A 15 21.66 3.86 6.29
C ILE A 15 22.78 2.97 5.77
N ASP A 16 22.47 1.71 5.52
CA ASP A 16 23.43 0.67 5.14
C ASP A 16 24.09 0.89 3.76
N GLY A 17 23.55 1.78 2.92
CA GLY A 17 24.18 2.11 1.66
C GLY A 17 23.51 3.24 0.87
N ARG A 18 24.20 3.68 -0.19
CA ARG A 18 23.77 4.77 -1.07
C ARG A 18 22.45 4.46 -1.79
N TYR A 19 22.22 3.22 -2.18
CA TYR A 19 20.97 2.82 -2.83
C TYR A 19 19.77 2.96 -1.90
N ARG A 20 19.94 2.63 -0.61
CA ARG A 20 18.88 2.82 0.39
C ARG A 20 18.61 4.30 0.63
N LEU A 21 19.65 5.15 0.70
CA LEU A 21 19.46 6.59 0.75
C LEU A 21 18.59 7.08 -0.40
N VAL A 22 18.90 6.66 -1.64
CA VAL A 22 18.14 7.07 -2.84
C VAL A 22 16.68 6.63 -2.73
N MET A 23 16.42 5.36 -2.36
CA MET A 23 15.05 4.86 -2.18
C MET A 23 14.26 5.67 -1.15
N ILE A 24 14.84 5.90 0.04
CA ILE A 24 14.21 6.67 1.11
C ILE A 24 13.94 8.11 0.64
N ALA A 25 14.92 8.75 0.01
CA ALA A 25 14.77 10.12 -0.48
C ALA A 25 13.73 10.22 -1.62
N SER A 26 13.60 9.21 -2.48
CA SER A 26 12.61 9.16 -3.55
C SER A 26 11.18 9.06 -3.00
N GLU A 27 10.91 8.13 -2.08
CA GLU A 27 9.59 8.04 -1.44
C GLU A 27 9.28 9.31 -0.64
N ARG A 28 10.27 9.83 0.08
CA ARG A 28 10.08 11.07 0.82
C ARG A 28 9.80 12.27 -0.10
N ALA A 29 10.46 12.37 -1.24
CA ALA A 29 10.19 13.43 -2.20
C ALA A 29 8.75 13.35 -2.73
N LYS A 30 8.21 12.14 -2.93
CA LYS A 30 6.81 11.93 -3.31
C LYS A 30 5.85 12.43 -2.23
N GLU A 31 6.10 12.13 -0.96
CA GLU A 31 5.32 12.66 0.16
C GLU A 31 5.34 14.19 0.21
N LEU A 32 6.53 14.80 0.07
CA LEU A 32 6.68 16.26 0.03
C LEU A 32 5.92 16.87 -1.16
N SER A 33 5.93 16.21 -2.32
CA SER A 33 5.13 16.61 -3.48
C SER A 33 3.62 16.53 -3.24
N MET A 34 3.16 15.65 -2.35
CA MET A 34 1.76 15.57 -1.90
C MET A 34 1.40 16.60 -0.83
N GLY A 35 2.34 17.50 -0.46
CA GLY A 35 2.09 18.58 0.49
C GLY A 35 2.40 18.21 1.95
N VAL A 36 3.05 17.07 2.20
CA VAL A 36 3.50 16.73 3.55
C VAL A 36 4.56 17.74 4.00
N LYS A 37 4.49 18.15 5.28
CA LYS A 37 5.42 19.12 5.85
C LYS A 37 6.83 18.55 5.95
N THR A 38 7.82 19.42 5.83
CA THR A 38 9.23 19.08 6.09
C THR A 38 9.43 18.78 7.57
N LYS A 39 10.27 17.79 7.87
CA LYS A 39 10.70 17.41 9.23
C LYS A 39 11.93 18.18 9.70
N ILE A 40 12.59 18.89 8.79
CA ILE A 40 13.71 19.77 9.08
C ILE A 40 13.43 21.21 8.64
N GLN A 41 14.12 22.15 9.29
CA GLN A 41 14.23 23.52 8.78
C GLN A 41 15.40 23.57 7.80
N THR A 42 15.12 23.92 6.55
CA THR A 42 16.13 23.98 5.49
C THR A 42 15.97 25.21 4.62
N LYS A 43 17.07 25.63 4.01
CA LYS A 43 17.12 26.71 3.00
C LYS A 43 16.81 26.18 1.59
N SER A 44 16.79 24.86 1.42
CA SER A 44 16.53 24.18 0.16
C SER A 44 15.06 24.32 -0.24
N LYS A 45 14.81 24.65 -1.52
CA LYS A 45 13.45 24.82 -2.08
C LYS A 45 12.97 23.62 -2.88
N LYS A 46 13.89 22.82 -3.40
CA LYS A 46 13.58 21.64 -4.22
C LYS A 46 13.20 20.48 -3.31
N VAL A 47 12.05 19.85 -3.55
CA VAL A 47 11.57 18.69 -2.79
C VAL A 47 12.61 17.56 -2.72
N THR A 48 13.36 17.33 -3.80
CA THR A 48 14.44 16.33 -3.84
C THR A 48 15.62 16.69 -2.94
N ALA A 49 16.02 17.96 -2.89
CA ALA A 49 17.10 18.43 -2.01
C ALA A 49 16.69 18.28 -0.54
N ILE A 50 15.46 18.66 -0.20
CA ILE A 50 14.90 18.54 1.15
C ILE A 50 14.84 17.06 1.56
N ALA A 51 14.35 16.18 0.69
CA ALA A 51 14.25 14.75 0.98
C ALA A 51 15.62 14.10 1.23
N ILE A 52 16.64 14.47 0.44
CA ILE A 52 18.02 13.99 0.65
C ILE A 52 18.57 14.48 1.99
N GLU A 53 18.36 15.74 2.34
CA GLU A 53 18.80 16.30 3.63
C GLU A 53 18.11 15.59 4.81
N GLU A 54 16.80 15.37 4.74
CA GLU A 54 16.05 14.66 5.79
C GLU A 54 16.53 13.21 5.96
N ALA A 55 16.83 12.53 4.85
CA ALA A 55 17.35 11.17 4.84
C ALA A 55 18.78 11.13 5.41
N ALA A 56 19.67 12.01 4.95
CA ALA A 56 21.07 12.07 5.41
C ALA A 56 21.17 12.40 6.91
N LEU A 57 20.29 13.27 7.43
CA LEU A 57 20.22 13.59 8.86
C LEU A 57 19.57 12.48 9.71
N GLY A 58 19.05 11.42 9.08
CA GLY A 58 18.38 10.33 9.78
C GLY A 58 17.10 10.76 10.48
N LYS A 59 16.35 11.71 9.90
CA LYS A 59 15.06 12.20 10.41
C LYS A 59 13.86 11.42 9.85
N LEU A 60 14.13 10.46 8.98
CA LEU A 60 13.15 9.60 8.34
C LEU A 60 13.21 8.22 8.97
N GLU A 61 12.04 7.72 9.36
CA GLU A 61 11.85 6.37 9.83
C GLU A 61 11.54 5.49 8.62
N PHE A 62 12.13 4.30 8.59
CA PHE A 62 11.90 3.33 7.53
C PHE A 62 12.04 1.93 8.11
N LEU A 63 11.29 0.99 7.53
CA LEU A 63 11.32 -0.42 7.91
C LEU A 63 12.24 -1.20 6.98
N VAL A 64 12.81 -2.29 7.48
CA VAL A 64 13.69 -3.19 6.72
C VAL A 64 13.33 -4.66 7.00
N GLY A 65 13.74 -5.56 6.10
CA GLY A 65 13.54 -7.00 6.29
C GLY A 65 12.07 -7.41 6.31
N GLU A 66 11.72 -8.33 7.21
CA GLU A 66 10.36 -8.90 7.32
C GLU A 66 9.30 -7.85 7.66
N GLU A 67 9.63 -6.86 8.47
CA GLU A 67 8.71 -5.79 8.86
C GLU A 67 8.28 -4.97 7.63
N ALA A 68 9.22 -4.69 6.74
CA ALA A 68 8.93 -3.98 5.49
C ALA A 68 8.03 -4.82 4.55
N ILE A 69 8.22 -6.14 4.53
CA ILE A 69 7.39 -7.04 3.72
C ILE A 69 5.95 -7.04 4.25
N LYS A 70 5.77 -7.24 5.57
CA LYS A 70 4.44 -7.24 6.22
C LYS A 70 3.72 -5.91 6.00
N ALA A 71 4.39 -4.79 6.23
CA ALA A 71 3.82 -3.46 6.02
C ALA A 71 3.36 -3.24 4.56
N LYS A 72 4.13 -3.75 3.59
CA LYS A 72 3.78 -3.67 2.17
C LYS A 72 2.59 -4.54 1.80
N GLU A 73 2.47 -5.72 2.40
CA GLU A 73 1.30 -6.60 2.21
C GLU A 73 0.03 -6.00 2.81
N GLU A 74 0.12 -5.42 4.00
CA GLU A 74 -1.00 -4.74 4.66
C GLU A 74 -1.49 -3.51 3.87
N ALA A 75 -0.55 -2.68 3.39
CA ALA A 75 -0.88 -1.54 2.54
C ALA A 75 -1.59 -1.97 1.25
N LYS A 76 -1.12 -3.05 0.60
CA LYS A 76 -1.79 -3.60 -0.58
C LYS A 76 -3.19 -4.14 -0.26
N LYS A 77 -3.37 -4.85 0.86
CA LYS A 77 -4.69 -5.37 1.27
C LYS A 77 -5.69 -4.23 1.45
N PHE A 78 -5.26 -3.10 2.01
CA PHE A 78 -6.10 -1.91 2.14
C PHE A 78 -6.55 -1.37 0.77
N ASP A 79 -5.62 -1.25 -0.18
CA ASP A 79 -5.94 -0.82 -1.55
C ASP A 79 -6.92 -1.78 -2.24
N TYR A 80 -6.73 -3.10 -2.10
CA TYR A 80 -7.64 -4.09 -2.67
C TYR A 80 -9.04 -4.02 -2.05
N ARG A 81 -9.15 -3.85 -0.73
CA ARG A 81 -10.46 -3.71 -0.07
C ARG A 81 -11.22 -2.50 -0.59
N ARG A 82 -10.55 -1.35 -0.70
CA ARG A 82 -11.16 -0.13 -1.23
C ARG A 82 -11.61 -0.32 -2.68
N LEU A 83 -10.77 -0.92 -3.52
CA LEU A 83 -11.12 -1.19 -4.91
C LEU A 83 -12.31 -2.17 -5.02
N LEU A 84 -12.37 -3.19 -4.16
CA LEU A 84 -13.48 -4.12 -4.09
C LEU A 84 -14.77 -3.45 -3.63
N GLU A 85 -14.70 -2.54 -2.66
CA GLU A 85 -15.86 -1.75 -2.21
C GLU A 85 -16.36 -0.80 -3.31
N GLU A 86 -15.46 -0.10 -3.99
CA GLU A 86 -15.81 0.76 -5.14
C GLU A 86 -16.48 -0.07 -6.25
N LYS A 87 -15.89 -1.22 -6.62
CA LYS A 87 -16.51 -2.12 -7.60
C LYS A 87 -17.86 -2.68 -7.14
N LYS A 88 -18.04 -3.03 -5.86
CA LYS A 88 -19.33 -3.50 -5.34
C LYS A 88 -20.40 -2.42 -5.36
N ARG A 89 -20.03 -1.14 -5.21
CA ARG A 89 -20.94 0.00 -5.28
C ARG A 89 -21.33 0.34 -6.73
N GLU A 90 -20.40 0.14 -7.66
CA GLU A 90 -20.63 0.36 -9.09
C GLU A 90 -21.34 -0.82 -9.77
N ALA A 91 -21.22 -2.02 -9.22
CA ALA A 91 -21.88 -3.20 -9.76
C ALA A 91 -23.39 -3.13 -9.58
N THR A 92 -24.13 -3.36 -10.66
CA THR A 92 -25.58 -3.51 -10.58
C THR A 92 -25.94 -4.86 -9.92
N PRO A 93 -27.13 -4.99 -9.31
CA PRO A 93 -27.58 -6.27 -8.75
C PRO A 93 -27.60 -7.41 -9.77
N GLU A 94 -27.81 -7.07 -11.04
CA GLU A 94 -27.84 -7.99 -12.19
C GLU A 94 -26.43 -8.56 -12.47
N GLU A 95 -25.41 -7.70 -12.49
CA GLU A 95 -24.00 -8.09 -12.68
C GLU A 95 -23.48 -8.99 -11.56
N LEU A 96 -23.89 -8.74 -10.30
CA LEU A 96 -23.53 -9.60 -9.17
C LEU A 96 -24.12 -11.01 -9.32
N THR A 97 -25.35 -11.11 -9.83
CA THR A 97 -26.05 -12.39 -10.01
C THR A 97 -25.48 -13.20 -11.17
N GLU A 98 -25.05 -12.54 -12.25
CA GLU A 98 -24.36 -13.18 -13.36
C GLU A 98 -22.97 -13.68 -12.95
N LEU A 99 -22.22 -12.87 -12.20
CA LEU A 99 -20.91 -13.26 -11.68
C LEU A 99 -20.99 -14.49 -10.77
N GLU A 100 -22.00 -14.57 -9.89
CA GLU A 100 -22.25 -15.74 -9.04
C GLU A 100 -22.56 -17.01 -9.86
N LYS A 101 -23.33 -16.88 -10.95
CA LYS A 101 -23.63 -18.01 -11.84
C LYS A 101 -22.37 -18.51 -12.55
N ASP A 102 -21.57 -17.60 -13.10
CA ASP A 102 -20.32 -17.93 -13.79
C ASP A 102 -19.30 -18.57 -12.84
N LEU A 103 -19.16 -18.03 -11.62
CA LEU A 103 -18.32 -18.62 -10.57
C LEU A 103 -18.76 -20.04 -10.23
N LYS A 104 -20.07 -20.27 -10.11
CA LYS A 104 -20.63 -21.59 -9.81
C LYS A 104 -20.35 -22.59 -10.93
N VAL A 105 -20.45 -22.18 -12.19
CA VAL A 105 -20.08 -23.03 -13.35
C VAL A 105 -18.59 -23.38 -13.32
N TYR A 106 -17.72 -22.39 -13.10
CA TYR A 106 -16.27 -22.59 -13.10
C TYR A 106 -15.78 -23.50 -11.95
N LEU A 107 -16.42 -23.39 -10.77
CA LEU A 107 -16.18 -24.27 -9.62
C LEU A 107 -16.75 -25.68 -9.79
N HIS A 108 -17.80 -25.83 -10.59
CA HIS A 108 -18.33 -27.15 -10.91
C HIS A 108 -17.46 -27.90 -11.94
N GLU A 109 -16.73 -27.17 -12.79
CA GLU A 109 -15.77 -27.75 -13.75
C GLU A 109 -14.42 -28.15 -13.11
N LYS A 110 -14.03 -27.52 -12.00
CA LYS A 110 -12.85 -27.89 -11.21
C LYS A 110 -13.27 -28.66 -9.95
N GLU A 111 -13.19 -29.99 -10.01
CA GLU A 111 -13.62 -30.87 -8.94
C GLU A 111 -13.10 -30.52 -7.52
N THR A 112 -14.04 -30.12 -6.66
CA THR A 112 -14.24 -30.55 -5.25
C THR A 112 -13.50 -29.91 -4.06
N VAL A 113 -12.58 -28.96 -4.21
CA VAL A 113 -11.88 -28.40 -3.02
C VAL A 113 -12.56 -27.14 -2.43
N ASP A 114 -13.25 -26.33 -3.24
CA ASP A 114 -13.60 -24.95 -2.85
C ASP A 114 -15.10 -24.69 -2.58
N LYS A 115 -15.95 -25.72 -2.50
CA LYS A 115 -17.38 -25.53 -2.12
C LYS A 115 -17.53 -24.96 -0.70
N LYS A 116 -16.65 -25.34 0.23
CA LYS A 116 -16.64 -24.84 1.62
C LYS A 116 -16.24 -23.37 1.71
N ALA A 117 -15.26 -22.94 0.93
CA ALA A 117 -14.82 -21.54 0.91
C ALA A 117 -15.91 -20.61 0.36
N LEU A 118 -16.77 -21.12 -0.54
CA LEU A 118 -17.91 -20.37 -1.07
C LEU A 118 -19.04 -20.22 -0.05
N GLU A 119 -19.37 -21.29 0.70
CA GLU A 119 -20.37 -21.22 1.78
C GLU A 119 -19.95 -20.26 2.89
N GLU A 120 -18.66 -20.19 3.22
CA GLU A 120 -18.14 -19.28 4.25
C GLU A 120 -18.13 -17.81 3.80
N LEU A 121 -17.93 -17.53 2.51
CA LEU A 121 -17.90 -16.17 1.95
C LEU A 121 -19.28 -15.55 1.69
N PHE A 122 -20.30 -16.38 1.43
CA PHE A 122 -21.65 -15.94 1.06
C PHE A 122 -22.73 -16.32 2.10
N GLY A 123 -22.42 -17.20 3.05
CA GLY A 123 -23.35 -17.64 4.11
C GLY A 123 -23.66 -16.57 5.15
N GLU A 124 -22.73 -15.63 5.42
CA GLU A 124 -22.96 -14.54 6.39
C GLU A 124 -24.11 -13.59 5.99
N LYS A 125 -24.61 -13.66 4.75
CA LYS A 125 -25.73 -12.83 4.28
C LYS A 125 -27.12 -13.40 4.54
N GLN A 126 -27.25 -14.60 5.11
CA GLN A 126 -28.56 -15.24 5.32
C GLN A 126 -29.15 -15.13 6.73
N GLU A 127 -28.41 -14.64 7.74
CA GLU A 127 -28.93 -14.58 9.12
C GLU A 127 -29.54 -13.24 9.55
N GLU A 128 -29.36 -12.12 8.83
CA GLU A 128 -29.97 -10.83 9.21
C GLU A 128 -31.34 -10.54 8.55
N GLY A 129 -31.99 -11.55 7.97
CA GLY A 129 -33.20 -11.36 7.15
C GLY A 129 -34.50 -11.97 7.66
N ILE A 130 -34.54 -12.59 8.85
CA ILE A 130 -35.76 -13.23 9.37
C ILE A 130 -35.81 -13.14 10.91
N GLU A 131 -36.25 -12.01 11.46
CA GLU A 131 -37.02 -11.99 12.72
C GLU A 131 -38.17 -10.98 12.59
N GLU A 132 -39.38 -11.55 12.67
CA GLU A 132 -40.77 -11.05 12.86
C GLU A 132 -41.17 -9.59 12.51
#